data_AF-A0A3Q0G8H5-F1
#
_entry.id   AF-A0A3Q0G8H5-F1
#
_cell.length_a   1.000
_cell.length_b   1.000
_cell.length_c   1.000
_cell.angle_alpha   90.00
_cell.angle_beta   90.00
_cell.angle_gamma   90.00
#
_symmetry.space_group_name_H-M   'P 1'
#
loop_
_entity.id
_entity.type
_entity.pdbx_description
1 polymer ?
#
loop_
_entity_poly.entity_id
_entity_poly.type
_entity_poly.pdbx_seq_one_letter_code
_entity_poly.pdbx_strand_id
1 'polypeptide(L)'
;MLFPSDEVPLAFGRYVVLTTKHHEGFTNWGSPVSWNWNSVDTGPHRDLVGELGKALRERNIYYGLYHSLLEWFHPLYLDDKKNGFKTQNFVFQKTMPELYDLVLRYKPDLIWSDGEWEAPDTYWNSTSFLAWLYNDSPVKELVQTVSFGGNYLLNVGPTKEGVIVPIFQERLLSLGEWLGINGEAIYASKPWRVQVENSTNNVWYTSKGPAVYAIFLNWPRDDMLKLSSPIPSSDTEVTLLGFSGTVKWEKSPDKGLLISLPSIAPSALPMQLGWTLRLKGVK
;
A
#
# COMPACT_ATOMS: atom_id res chain seq x y z
N MET A 1 -0.74 19.89 7.83
CA MET A 1 -0.77 19.46 6.41
C MET A 1 -2.00 20.05 5.75
N LEU A 2 -1.88 21.06 4.88
CA LEU A 2 -3.05 21.66 4.20
C LEU A 2 -3.22 20.98 2.85
N PHE A 3 -4.05 19.95 2.81
CA PHE A 3 -4.76 19.63 1.58
C PHE A 3 -5.85 20.70 1.45
N PRO A 4 -5.89 21.51 0.37
CA PRO A 4 -7.13 22.18 0.01
C PRO A 4 -8.22 21.11 -0.04
N SER A 5 -9.38 21.40 0.55
CA SER A 5 -10.48 20.44 0.76
C SER A 5 -10.94 19.73 -0.51
N ASP A 6 -10.57 20.27 -1.68
CA ASP A 6 -11.11 19.91 -2.98
C ASP A 6 -10.09 19.26 -3.93
N GLU A 7 -8.81 19.14 -3.54
CA GLU A 7 -7.70 18.71 -4.43
C GLU A 7 -7.01 17.40 -4.03
N VAL A 8 -7.74 16.50 -3.37
CA VAL A 8 -7.41 15.06 -3.47
C VAL A 8 -8.52 14.41 -4.30
N PRO A 9 -8.46 14.45 -5.64
CA PRO A 9 -9.11 13.39 -6.39
C PRO A 9 -8.51 12.09 -5.86
N LEU A 10 -9.38 11.28 -5.27
CA LEU A 10 -9.10 9.98 -4.66
C LEU A 10 -7.89 9.32 -5.31
N ALA A 11 -6.70 9.43 -4.71
CA ALA A 11 -5.65 8.47 -4.99
C ALA A 11 -6.08 7.23 -4.20
N PHE A 12 -6.50 6.19 -4.90
CA PHE A 12 -7.27 5.05 -4.36
C PHE A 12 -6.44 4.11 -3.45
N GLY A 13 -5.45 4.63 -2.72
CA GLY A 13 -4.79 3.90 -1.65
C GLY A 13 -5.81 3.55 -0.57
N ARG A 14 -5.91 2.25 -0.23
CA ARG A 14 -6.76 1.82 0.90
C ARG A 14 -6.16 2.20 2.24
N TYR A 15 -4.87 2.52 2.26
CA TYR A 15 -4.15 2.91 3.44
C TYR A 15 -3.05 3.94 3.09
N VAL A 16 -2.69 4.76 4.06
CA VAL A 16 -1.53 5.67 4.00
C VAL A 16 -0.65 5.39 5.21
N VAL A 17 0.66 5.29 5.02
CA VAL A 17 1.63 5.11 6.10
C VAL A 17 2.45 6.38 6.26
N LEU A 18 2.33 7.07 7.39
CA LEU A 18 3.11 8.29 7.68
C LEU A 18 4.34 7.97 8.52
N THR A 19 5.49 8.50 8.12
CA THR A 19 6.70 8.54 8.95
C THR A 19 6.46 9.37 10.21
N THR A 20 6.23 8.71 11.33
CA THR A 20 6.11 9.37 12.64
C THR A 20 7.46 9.86 13.12
N LYS A 21 8.49 9.01 12.98
CA LYS A 21 9.89 9.25 13.30
C LYS A 21 10.75 8.41 12.38
N HIS A 22 11.78 9.00 11.78
CA HIS A 22 12.81 8.28 11.02
C HIS A 22 14.13 8.25 11.82
N HIS A 23 15.19 7.67 11.25
CA HIS A 23 16.43 7.36 11.99
C HIS A 23 17.13 8.59 12.59
N GLU A 24 16.87 9.80 12.09
CA GLU A 24 17.38 11.05 12.66
C GLU A 24 16.70 11.45 14.00
N GLY A 25 15.59 10.80 14.36
CA GLY A 25 14.93 10.95 15.65
C GLY A 25 13.93 12.11 15.76
N PHE A 26 13.72 12.91 14.71
CA PHE A 26 12.71 13.97 14.73
C PHE A 26 11.30 13.37 14.65
N THR A 27 10.43 13.76 15.58
CA THR A 27 9.06 13.24 15.65
C THR A 27 8.05 14.21 15.02
N ASN A 28 7.17 13.71 14.17
CA ASN A 28 6.08 14.48 13.53
C ASN A 28 4.84 14.66 14.42
N TRP A 29 4.99 14.43 15.73
CA TRP A 29 4.00 14.67 16.77
C TRP A 29 4.68 15.04 18.08
N GLY A 30 3.94 15.61 19.03
CA GLY A 30 4.46 15.91 20.37
C GLY A 30 4.65 14.64 21.19
N SER A 31 5.78 13.94 20.96
CA SER A 31 6.16 12.73 21.69
C SER A 31 6.52 13.07 23.15
N PRO A 32 6.04 12.29 24.13
CA PRO A 32 6.30 12.53 25.56
C PRO A 32 7.78 12.39 25.95
N VAL A 33 8.61 11.82 25.08
CA VAL A 33 10.03 11.53 25.33
C VAL A 33 10.96 12.14 24.27
N SER A 34 10.45 13.06 23.44
CA SER A 34 11.20 13.81 22.41
C SER A 34 11.07 15.32 22.61
N TRP A 35 11.32 15.78 23.84
CA TRP A 35 11.22 17.20 24.18
C TRP A 35 12.06 18.07 23.25
N ASN A 36 11.44 19.12 22.69
CA ASN A 36 12.09 20.12 21.83
C ASN A 36 12.72 19.58 20.52
N TRP A 37 12.46 18.32 20.16
CA TRP A 37 12.89 17.71 18.90
C TRP A 37 11.71 17.03 18.20
N ASN A 38 10.67 17.83 17.96
CA ASN A 38 9.40 17.37 17.39
C ASN A 38 8.63 18.51 16.73
N SER A 39 7.66 18.18 15.87
CA SER A 39 6.90 19.16 15.07
C SER A 39 5.97 20.09 15.85
N VAL A 40 5.72 19.81 17.13
CA VAL A 40 4.83 20.60 18.01
C VAL A 40 5.66 21.64 18.77
N ASP A 41 6.75 21.21 19.40
CA ASP A 41 7.67 22.09 20.14
C ASP A 41 8.52 22.92 19.18
N THR A 42 8.98 22.32 18.08
CA THR A 42 9.83 22.94 17.06
C THR A 42 9.26 22.75 15.65
N GLY A 43 9.62 23.60 14.70
CA GLY A 43 9.09 23.52 13.34
C GLY A 43 7.68 24.10 13.19
N PRO A 44 6.68 23.36 12.65
CA PRO A 44 5.40 23.93 12.24
C PRO A 44 4.40 24.19 13.39
N HIS A 45 4.73 23.81 14.63
CA HIS A 45 3.85 23.89 15.81
C HIS A 45 2.52 23.14 15.65
N ARG A 46 2.58 21.96 15.04
CA ARG A 46 1.41 21.16 14.66
C ARG A 46 1.65 19.68 14.92
N ASP A 47 0.58 19.00 15.34
CA ASP A 47 0.53 17.54 15.43
C ASP A 47 0.20 16.95 14.05
N LEU A 48 1.23 16.73 13.24
CA LEU A 48 1.06 16.28 11.85
C LEU A 48 0.50 14.85 11.78
N VAL A 49 0.90 14.00 12.74
CA VAL A 49 0.40 12.64 12.91
C VAL A 49 -1.11 12.66 13.19
N GLY A 50 -1.54 13.43 14.19
CA GLY A 50 -2.95 13.56 14.56
C GLY A 50 -3.81 14.17 13.44
N GLU A 51 -3.33 15.24 12.80
CA GLU A 51 -4.05 15.92 11.72
C GLU A 51 -4.27 15.00 10.51
N LEU A 52 -3.23 14.28 10.06
CA LEU A 52 -3.37 13.34 8.94
C LEU A 52 -4.30 12.19 9.31
N GLY A 53 -4.15 11.63 10.51
CA GLY A 53 -5.01 10.55 10.99
C GLY A 53 -6.49 10.94 11.04
N LYS A 54 -6.80 12.21 11.32
CA LYS A 54 -8.18 12.72 11.23
C LYS A 54 -8.67 12.80 9.79
N ALA A 55 -7.87 13.42 8.90
CA ALA A 55 -8.22 13.60 7.50
C ALA A 55 -8.41 12.29 6.72
N LEU A 56 -7.62 11.25 7.03
CA LEU A 56 -7.75 9.94 6.39
C LEU A 56 -9.02 9.20 6.83
N ARG A 57 -9.37 9.27 8.12
CA ARG A 57 -10.60 8.64 8.65
C ARG A 57 -11.87 9.26 8.09
N GLU A 58 -11.90 10.58 7.93
CA GLU A 58 -13.02 11.29 7.27
C GLU A 58 -13.25 10.80 5.82
N ARG A 59 -12.22 10.22 5.20
CA ARG A 59 -12.24 9.67 3.84
C ARG A 59 -12.30 8.15 3.79
N ASN A 60 -12.47 7.47 4.93
CA ASN A 60 -12.50 6.01 5.04
C ASN A 60 -11.24 5.32 4.45
N ILE A 61 -10.07 5.93 4.67
CA ILE A 61 -8.75 5.40 4.31
C ILE A 61 -8.07 4.89 5.59
N TYR A 62 -7.53 3.68 5.56
CA TYR A 62 -6.80 3.12 6.69
C TYR A 62 -5.53 3.94 6.99
N TYR A 63 -5.27 4.15 8.26
CA TYR A 63 -4.25 5.03 8.76
C TYR A 63 -3.11 4.23 9.38
N GLY A 64 -2.02 4.10 8.63
CA GLY A 64 -0.79 3.45 9.07
C GLY A 64 0.26 4.44 9.55
N LEU A 65 1.16 3.97 10.40
CA LEU A 65 2.26 4.74 10.94
C LEU A 65 3.57 3.97 10.82
N TYR A 66 4.54 4.59 10.15
CA TYR A 66 5.93 4.15 10.17
C TYR A 66 6.61 4.70 11.42
N HIS A 67 7.43 3.89 12.08
CA HIS A 67 8.23 4.33 13.21
C HIS A 67 9.59 3.64 13.22
N SER A 68 10.67 4.41 13.17
CA SER A 68 12.00 3.82 13.32
C SER A 68 12.28 3.42 14.76
N LEU A 69 12.76 2.19 14.94
CA LEU A 69 13.18 1.64 16.23
C LEU A 69 14.47 2.30 16.74
N LEU A 70 15.39 2.66 15.85
CA LEU A 70 16.68 3.26 16.17
C LEU A 70 16.69 4.78 16.02
N GLU A 71 17.69 5.42 16.64
CA GLU A 71 18.03 6.82 16.39
C GLU A 71 19.55 6.96 16.26
N TRP A 72 20.04 7.38 15.09
CA TRP A 72 21.47 7.41 14.76
C TRP A 72 22.32 8.20 15.77
N PHE A 73 21.75 9.25 16.34
CA PHE A 73 22.49 10.22 17.16
C PHE A 73 22.03 10.26 18.62
N HIS A 74 21.09 9.40 19.05
CA HIS A 74 20.60 9.44 20.41
C HIS A 74 21.66 8.88 21.39
N PRO A 75 22.05 9.62 22.46
CA PRO A 75 23.11 9.19 23.37
C PRO A 75 22.88 7.79 23.95
N LEU A 76 21.66 7.51 24.44
CA LEU A 76 21.34 6.17 24.97
C LEU A 76 21.47 5.06 23.92
N TYR A 77 21.14 5.33 22.65
CA TYR A 77 21.28 4.35 21.58
C TYR A 77 22.76 4.06 21.30
N LEU A 78 23.57 5.12 21.24
CA LEU A 78 25.01 5.01 21.05
C LEU A 78 25.69 4.28 22.21
N ASP A 79 25.24 4.51 23.45
CA ASP A 79 25.74 3.84 24.65
C ASP A 79 25.38 2.35 24.65
N ASP A 80 24.10 2.01 24.38
CA ASP A 80 23.65 0.63 24.27
C ASP A 80 24.41 -0.09 23.12
N LYS A 81 24.56 0.56 21.95
CA LYS A 81 25.33 0.04 20.81
C LYS A 81 26.80 -0.19 21.15
N LYS A 82 27.46 0.75 21.82
CA LYS A 82 28.85 0.62 22.27
C LYS A 82 29.04 -0.54 23.25
N ASN A 83 28.02 -0.83 24.06
CA ASN A 83 28.00 -1.96 24.98
C ASN A 83 27.55 -3.28 24.31
N GLY A 84 27.40 -3.30 22.98
CA GLY A 84 26.95 -4.48 22.23
C GLY A 84 25.51 -4.88 22.55
N PHE A 85 24.64 -3.90 22.80
CA PHE A 85 23.21 -4.06 23.07
C PHE A 85 22.89 -4.94 24.30
N LYS A 86 23.80 -4.99 25.27
CA LYS A 86 23.60 -5.72 26.55
C LYS A 86 22.66 -5.00 27.51
N THR A 87 22.46 -3.71 27.31
CA THR A 87 21.50 -2.86 28.03
C THR A 87 20.42 -2.40 27.06
N GLN A 88 19.24 -2.07 27.57
CA GLN A 88 18.05 -1.64 26.81
C GLN A 88 17.59 -0.26 27.25
N ASN A 89 18.52 0.61 27.69
CA ASN A 89 18.18 1.91 28.24
C ASN A 89 17.46 2.77 27.22
N PHE A 90 17.94 2.76 25.98
CA PHE A 90 17.30 3.46 24.88
C PHE A 90 15.89 2.90 24.62
N VAL A 91 15.72 1.59 24.60
CA VAL A 91 14.43 0.95 24.30
C VAL A 91 13.39 1.31 25.35
N PHE A 92 13.72 1.23 26.64
CA PHE A 92 12.77 1.50 27.72
C PHE A 92 12.49 2.99 27.95
N GLN A 93 13.44 3.87 27.65
CA GLN A 93 13.28 5.31 27.90
C GLN A 93 12.83 6.08 26.65
N LYS A 94 13.04 5.53 25.45
CA LYS A 94 12.76 6.19 24.18
C LYS A 94 11.79 5.39 23.31
N THR A 95 12.24 4.28 22.74
CA THR A 95 11.49 3.58 21.67
C THR A 95 10.13 3.06 22.14
N MET A 96 10.07 2.39 23.29
CA MET A 96 8.82 1.81 23.80
C MET A 96 7.81 2.90 24.18
N PRO A 97 8.15 3.90 25.03
CA PRO A 97 7.22 4.99 25.33
C PRO A 97 6.60 5.65 24.09
N GLU A 98 7.37 5.85 23.02
CA GLU A 98 6.86 6.40 21.76
C GLU A 98 5.88 5.45 21.06
N LEU A 99 6.20 4.17 20.93
CA LEU A 99 5.32 3.18 20.31
C LEU A 99 4.00 3.03 21.07
N TYR A 100 4.04 2.97 22.41
CA TYR A 100 2.83 2.91 23.23
C TYR A 100 2.00 4.19 23.09
N ASP A 101 2.63 5.36 23.13
CA ASP A 101 1.94 6.65 22.94
C ASP A 101 1.25 6.73 21.57
N LEU A 102 1.95 6.35 20.49
CA LEU A 102 1.40 6.33 19.13
C LEU A 102 0.15 5.45 19.03
N VAL A 103 0.22 4.23 19.56
CA VAL A 103 -0.91 3.28 19.51
C VAL A 103 -2.09 3.77 20.35
N LEU A 104 -1.84 4.20 21.58
CA LEU A 104 -2.90 4.63 22.50
C LEU A 104 -3.57 5.93 22.05
N ARG A 105 -2.77 6.90 21.63
CA ARG A 105 -3.24 8.24 21.24
C ARG A 105 -3.91 8.21 19.88
N TYR A 106 -3.23 7.64 18.89
CA TYR A 106 -3.66 7.77 17.50
C TYR A 106 -4.38 6.55 16.95
N LYS A 107 -4.39 5.39 17.64
CA LYS A 107 -5.11 4.17 17.22
C LYS A 107 -4.92 3.87 15.71
N PRO A 108 -3.69 3.68 15.24
CA PRO A 108 -3.42 3.41 13.84
C PRO A 108 -3.85 1.99 13.46
N ASP A 109 -4.20 1.83 12.19
CA ASP A 109 -4.62 0.58 11.59
C ASP A 109 -3.43 -0.33 11.26
N LEU A 110 -2.24 0.26 11.13
CA LEU A 110 -0.98 -0.41 10.83
C LEU A 110 0.17 0.29 11.55
N ILE A 111 1.04 -0.47 12.20
CA ILE A 111 2.36 -0.02 12.63
C ILE A 111 3.40 -0.69 11.73
N TRP A 112 4.25 0.11 11.09
CA TRP A 112 5.36 -0.36 10.27
C TRP A 112 6.69 0.06 10.90
N SER A 113 7.34 -0.88 11.58
CA SER A 113 8.63 -0.64 12.24
C SER A 113 9.80 -0.89 11.29
N ASP A 114 10.89 -0.14 11.49
CA ASP A 114 12.11 -0.19 10.68
C ASP A 114 13.34 0.20 11.52
N GLY A 115 14.55 -0.21 11.13
CA GLY A 115 15.76 0.05 11.92
C GLY A 115 16.13 -1.05 12.92
N GLU A 116 15.60 -2.25 12.76
CA GLU A 116 15.89 -3.39 13.64
C GLU A 116 17.27 -4.02 13.40
N TRP A 117 17.85 -3.82 12.20
CA TRP A 117 18.98 -4.61 11.68
C TRP A 117 20.29 -4.56 12.48
N GLU A 118 20.45 -3.62 13.42
CA GLU A 118 21.67 -3.52 14.23
C GLU A 118 21.62 -4.36 15.52
N ALA A 119 20.44 -4.82 15.96
CA ALA A 119 20.28 -5.48 17.25
C ALA A 119 19.20 -6.59 17.21
N PRO A 120 19.30 -7.62 18.08
CA PRO A 120 18.31 -8.70 18.10
C PRO A 120 16.94 -8.24 18.61
N ASP A 121 15.90 -9.00 18.33
CA ASP A 121 14.51 -8.75 18.77
C ASP A 121 14.40 -8.65 20.30
N THR A 122 15.25 -9.36 21.03
CA THR A 122 15.33 -9.32 22.49
C THR A 122 15.72 -7.94 23.01
N TYR A 123 16.65 -7.26 22.34
CA TYR A 123 17.01 -5.87 22.67
C TYR A 123 15.86 -4.93 22.34
N TRP A 124 15.21 -5.09 21.19
CA TRP A 124 14.07 -4.23 20.83
C TRP A 124 12.80 -4.48 21.64
N ASN A 125 12.76 -5.52 22.47
CA ASN A 125 11.57 -5.95 23.21
C ASN A 125 10.35 -6.19 22.29
N SER A 126 10.59 -6.59 21.05
CA SER A 126 9.58 -6.70 19.99
C SER A 126 8.51 -7.73 20.33
N THR A 127 8.89 -8.87 20.92
CA THR A 127 7.96 -9.94 21.30
C THR A 127 6.94 -9.47 22.33
N SER A 128 7.36 -8.73 23.36
CA SER A 128 6.47 -8.19 24.39
C SER A 128 5.55 -7.10 23.81
N PHE A 129 6.09 -6.23 22.96
CA PHE A 129 5.29 -5.20 22.29
C PHE A 129 4.23 -5.81 21.37
N LEU A 130 4.58 -6.82 20.57
CA LEU A 130 3.63 -7.53 19.72
C LEU A 130 2.59 -8.26 20.57
N ALA A 131 2.98 -8.96 21.64
CA ALA A 131 2.03 -9.63 22.54
C ALA A 131 0.99 -8.64 23.10
N TRP A 132 1.44 -7.47 23.56
CA TRP A 132 0.55 -6.40 24.00
C TRP A 132 -0.33 -5.87 22.85
N LEU A 133 0.26 -5.63 21.68
CA LEU A 133 -0.44 -5.11 20.49
C LEU A 133 -1.61 -6.02 20.09
N TYR A 134 -1.40 -7.34 20.11
CA TYR A 134 -2.42 -8.32 19.71
C TYR A 134 -3.42 -8.68 20.82
N ASN A 135 -3.05 -8.57 22.09
CA ASN A 135 -3.92 -9.00 23.19
C ASN A 135 -4.70 -7.85 23.83
N ASP A 136 -4.02 -6.72 24.07
CA ASP A 136 -4.47 -5.68 24.99
C ASP A 136 -4.70 -4.32 24.32
N SER A 137 -4.12 -4.09 23.13
CA SER A 137 -4.26 -2.80 22.44
C SER A 137 -5.68 -2.53 21.92
N PRO A 138 -6.07 -1.25 21.77
CA PRO A 138 -7.37 -0.88 21.24
C PRO A 138 -7.55 -1.17 19.74
N VAL A 139 -6.51 -1.64 19.04
CA VAL A 139 -6.52 -1.90 17.58
C VAL A 139 -6.38 -3.39 17.23
N LYS A 140 -6.39 -4.28 18.23
CA LYS A 140 -6.10 -5.71 18.08
C LYS A 140 -6.93 -6.46 17.03
N GLU A 141 -8.20 -6.09 16.84
CA GLU A 141 -9.12 -6.75 15.91
C GLU A 141 -8.73 -6.54 14.44
N LEU A 142 -8.11 -5.40 14.13
CA LEU A 142 -7.73 -5.04 12.77
C LEU A 142 -6.40 -5.69 12.34
N VAL A 143 -5.46 -5.81 13.27
CA VAL A 143 -4.11 -6.36 13.01
C VAL A 143 -4.15 -7.84 12.62
N GLN A 144 -5.15 -8.61 13.08
CA GLN A 144 -5.30 -10.04 12.75
C GLN A 144 -5.66 -10.32 11.27
N THR A 145 -6.11 -9.31 10.51
CA THR A 145 -6.73 -9.52 9.18
C THR A 145 -5.74 -9.51 7.98
N VAL A 146 -4.48 -9.08 8.17
CA VAL A 146 -3.56 -8.74 7.04
C VAL A 146 -2.65 -9.89 6.56
N SER A 147 -2.70 -11.08 7.17
CA SER A 147 -1.55 -12.02 7.14
C SER A 147 -1.27 -12.84 5.86
N PHE A 148 -2.11 -12.87 4.81
CA PHE A 148 -1.84 -13.75 3.63
C PHE A 148 -2.32 -13.21 2.27
N GLY A 149 -1.76 -12.09 1.77
CA GLY A 149 -2.12 -11.62 0.43
C GLY A 149 -1.44 -10.39 -0.19
N GLY A 150 -0.23 -9.99 0.22
CA GLY A 150 0.66 -9.02 -0.46
C GLY A 150 0.10 -7.63 -0.81
N ASN A 151 0.63 -6.56 -0.20
CA ASN A 151 0.24 -5.17 -0.50
C ASN A 151 1.38 -4.39 -1.19
N TYR A 152 1.04 -3.38 -2.00
CA TYR A 152 1.98 -2.42 -2.55
C TYR A 152 1.87 -1.09 -1.78
N LEU A 153 3.01 -0.47 -1.45
CA LEU A 153 3.11 0.81 -0.76
C LEU A 153 3.91 1.78 -1.63
N LEU A 154 3.28 2.88 -2.06
CA LEU A 154 3.93 3.94 -2.85
C LEU A 154 4.40 5.06 -1.92
N ASN A 155 5.70 5.34 -1.90
CA ASN A 155 6.28 6.42 -1.10
C ASN A 155 6.12 7.78 -1.79
N VAL A 156 5.74 8.81 -1.02
CA VAL A 156 5.64 10.20 -1.48
C VAL A 156 6.29 11.10 -0.43
N GLY A 157 7.34 11.82 -0.81
CA GLY A 157 8.00 12.82 0.04
C GLY A 157 7.48 14.24 -0.25
N PRO A 158 6.82 14.92 0.70
CA PRO A 158 6.47 16.33 0.56
C PRO A 158 7.71 17.23 0.51
N THR A 159 7.56 18.45 0.01
CA THR A 159 8.57 19.51 0.16
C THR A 159 8.66 19.99 1.61
N LYS A 160 9.68 20.80 1.93
CA LYS A 160 9.83 21.41 3.26
C LYS A 160 8.64 22.31 3.66
N GLU A 161 7.89 22.82 2.69
CA GLU A 161 6.65 23.58 2.86
C GLU A 161 5.42 22.69 3.13
N GLY A 162 5.59 21.36 3.11
CA GLY A 162 4.50 20.41 3.36
C GLY A 162 3.59 20.18 2.15
N VAL A 163 4.07 20.43 0.93
CA VAL A 163 3.33 20.28 -0.33
C VAL A 163 3.81 19.05 -1.09
N ILE A 164 2.90 18.27 -1.66
CA ILE A 164 3.26 17.20 -2.61
C ILE A 164 3.64 17.86 -3.93
N VAL A 165 4.83 17.58 -4.46
CA VAL A 165 5.26 18.17 -5.73
C VAL A 165 4.28 17.82 -6.86
N PRO A 166 3.95 18.74 -7.78
CA PRO A 166 2.91 18.53 -8.80
C PRO A 166 3.07 17.24 -9.61
N ILE A 167 4.30 16.84 -9.92
CA ILE A 167 4.58 15.60 -10.65
C ILE A 167 4.15 14.33 -9.89
N PHE A 168 4.20 14.33 -8.56
CA PHE A 168 3.68 13.21 -7.76
C PHE A 168 2.16 13.26 -7.67
N GLN A 169 1.57 14.45 -7.58
CA GLN A 169 0.12 14.61 -7.63
C GLN A 169 -0.43 14.07 -8.96
N GLU A 170 0.08 14.53 -10.11
CA GLU A 170 -0.33 14.04 -11.44
C GLU A 170 -0.26 12.51 -11.55
N ARG A 171 0.83 11.90 -11.07
CA ARG A 171 1.00 10.43 -11.07
C ARG A 171 -0.02 9.71 -10.18
N LEU A 172 -0.29 10.24 -8.98
CA LEU A 172 -1.28 9.68 -8.07
C LEU A 172 -2.70 9.76 -8.64
N LEU A 173 -3.01 10.88 -9.31
CA LEU A 173 -4.27 11.08 -10.02
C LEU A 173 -4.44 10.09 -11.15
N SER A 174 -3.45 9.97 -12.02
CA SER A 174 -3.47 8.99 -13.11
C SER A 174 -3.58 7.56 -12.60
N LEU A 175 -2.86 7.20 -11.52
CA LEU A 175 -3.01 5.88 -10.90
C LEU A 175 -4.43 5.68 -10.36
N GLY A 176 -5.01 6.72 -9.77
CA GLY A 176 -6.37 6.69 -9.27
C GLY A 176 -7.39 6.45 -10.39
N GLU A 177 -7.32 7.21 -11.48
CA GLU A 177 -8.17 7.02 -12.65
C GLU A 177 -8.08 5.58 -13.19
N TRP A 178 -6.88 5.02 -13.26
CA TRP A 178 -6.68 3.63 -13.66
C TRP A 178 -7.35 2.64 -12.70
N LEU A 179 -7.19 2.83 -11.39
CA LEU A 179 -7.80 2.00 -10.34
C LEU A 179 -9.33 2.16 -10.27
N GLY A 180 -9.87 3.32 -10.66
CA GLY A 180 -11.31 3.53 -10.79
C GLY A 180 -11.95 2.56 -11.79
N ILE A 181 -11.23 2.19 -12.85
CA ILE A 181 -11.68 1.26 -13.89
C ILE A 181 -11.25 -0.18 -13.56
N ASN A 182 -9.98 -0.38 -13.22
CA ASN A 182 -9.35 -1.71 -13.11
C ASN A 182 -9.28 -2.24 -11.67
N GLY A 183 -9.69 -1.45 -10.68
CA GLY A 183 -9.53 -1.76 -9.26
C GLY A 183 -10.25 -3.02 -8.80
N GLU A 184 -11.28 -3.49 -9.52
CA GLU A 184 -11.94 -4.77 -9.23
C GLU A 184 -10.94 -5.95 -9.24
N ALA A 185 -9.94 -5.89 -10.12
CA ALA A 185 -8.89 -6.90 -10.26
C ALA A 185 -7.76 -6.79 -9.23
N ILE A 186 -7.69 -5.66 -8.51
CA ILE A 186 -6.64 -5.36 -7.53
C ILE A 186 -7.18 -5.50 -6.10
N TYR A 187 -8.31 -4.87 -5.79
CA TYR A 187 -8.82 -4.82 -4.43
C TYR A 187 -9.43 -6.14 -3.97
N ALA A 188 -8.87 -6.68 -2.88
CA ALA A 188 -9.27 -7.95 -2.29
C ALA A 188 -9.19 -9.13 -3.28
N SER A 189 -8.35 -9.00 -4.31
CA SER A 189 -8.01 -10.11 -5.19
C SER A 189 -6.94 -10.98 -4.52
N LYS A 190 -6.74 -12.17 -5.07
CA LYS A 190 -5.73 -13.13 -4.65
C LYS A 190 -4.87 -13.53 -5.85
N PRO A 191 -3.65 -14.02 -5.63
CA PRO A 191 -2.89 -14.66 -6.70
C PRO A 191 -3.71 -15.78 -7.33
N TRP A 192 -3.83 -15.77 -8.65
CA TRP A 192 -4.40 -16.91 -9.36
C TRP A 192 -3.33 -18.00 -9.52
N ARG A 193 -3.74 -19.24 -9.82
CA ARG A 193 -2.82 -20.40 -9.87
C ARG A 193 -1.65 -20.23 -10.85
N VAL A 194 -1.85 -19.43 -11.89
CA VAL A 194 -0.81 -18.92 -12.78
C VAL A 194 -0.79 -17.43 -12.54
N GLN A 195 0.35 -16.85 -12.18
CA GLN A 195 0.44 -15.43 -11.85
C GLN A 195 0.86 -14.58 -13.05
N VAL A 196 1.62 -15.16 -13.97
CA VAL A 196 2.10 -14.50 -15.18
C VAL A 196 2.17 -15.50 -16.34
N GLU A 197 1.84 -15.05 -17.53
CA GLU A 197 2.15 -15.77 -18.77
C GLU A 197 2.63 -14.81 -19.86
N ASN A 198 3.46 -15.32 -20.78
CA ASN A 198 4.15 -14.54 -21.81
C ASN A 198 3.89 -15.09 -23.22
N SER A 199 2.65 -15.50 -23.52
CA SER A 199 2.28 -16.10 -24.81
C SER A 199 2.36 -15.12 -25.98
N THR A 200 1.75 -13.95 -25.82
CA THR A 200 1.71 -12.87 -26.82
C THR A 200 2.06 -11.53 -26.20
N ASN A 201 1.68 -11.35 -24.93
CA ASN A 201 2.03 -10.23 -24.08
C ASN A 201 2.39 -10.76 -22.69
N ASN A 202 3.05 -9.93 -21.90
CA ASN A 202 3.16 -10.16 -20.46
C ASN A 202 1.78 -9.90 -19.85
N VAL A 203 1.09 -10.98 -19.50
CA VAL A 203 -0.24 -10.95 -18.87
C VAL A 203 -0.11 -11.43 -17.44
N TRP A 204 -0.60 -10.62 -16.51
CA TRP A 204 -0.64 -10.91 -15.07
C TRP A 204 -2.04 -11.33 -14.67
N TYR A 205 -2.13 -12.27 -13.73
CA TYR A 205 -3.40 -12.81 -13.30
C TYR A 205 -3.66 -12.63 -11.81
N THR A 206 -4.88 -12.20 -11.51
CA THR A 206 -5.45 -12.21 -10.17
C THR A 206 -6.80 -12.91 -10.19
N SER A 207 -7.35 -13.25 -9.03
CA SER A 207 -8.69 -13.83 -8.91
C SER A 207 -9.47 -13.21 -7.77
N LYS A 208 -10.80 -13.14 -7.93
CA LYS A 208 -11.73 -12.70 -6.88
C LYS A 208 -13.05 -13.44 -7.03
N GLY A 209 -13.39 -14.25 -6.02
CA GLY A 209 -14.53 -15.15 -6.11
C GLY A 209 -14.41 -16.08 -7.33
N PRO A 210 -15.43 -16.18 -8.20
CA PRO A 210 -15.38 -17.02 -9.40
C PRO A 210 -14.69 -16.35 -10.60
N ALA A 211 -14.29 -15.08 -10.48
CA ALA A 211 -13.68 -14.33 -11.58
C ALA A 211 -12.15 -14.44 -11.56
N VAL A 212 -11.58 -14.53 -12.76
CA VAL A 212 -10.14 -14.42 -13.04
C VAL A 212 -9.93 -13.15 -13.85
N TYR A 213 -8.94 -12.34 -13.46
CA TYR A 213 -8.62 -11.10 -14.15
C TYR A 213 -7.29 -11.25 -14.86
N ALA A 214 -7.26 -10.92 -16.14
CA ALA A 214 -6.06 -10.91 -16.98
C ALA A 214 -5.66 -9.45 -17.24
N ILE A 215 -4.55 -9.02 -16.67
CA ILE A 215 -4.04 -7.65 -16.72
C ILE A 215 -2.86 -7.60 -17.68
N PHE A 216 -2.91 -6.73 -18.69
CA PHE A 216 -1.85 -6.58 -19.68
C PHE A 216 -1.53 -5.11 -19.91
N LEU A 217 -0.25 -4.81 -20.07
CA LEU A 217 0.25 -3.43 -20.14
C LEU A 217 0.50 -2.94 -21.57
N ASN A 218 0.49 -3.85 -22.54
CA ASN A 218 0.71 -3.56 -23.95
C ASN A 218 -0.49 -4.04 -24.76
N TRP A 219 -1.08 -3.18 -25.58
CA TRP A 219 -2.13 -3.59 -26.50
C TRP A 219 -1.53 -4.37 -27.69
N PRO A 220 -1.99 -5.60 -28.00
CA PRO A 220 -1.54 -6.35 -29.17
C PRO A 220 -1.72 -5.57 -30.49
N ARG A 221 -0.76 -5.66 -31.40
CA ARG A 221 -0.79 -4.88 -32.67
C ARG A 221 -1.89 -5.29 -33.63
N ASP A 222 -2.32 -6.53 -33.55
CA ASP A 222 -3.36 -7.16 -34.38
C ASP A 222 -4.71 -7.22 -33.68
N ASP A 223 -4.87 -6.52 -32.54
CA ASP A 223 -6.06 -6.57 -31.67
C ASP A 223 -6.39 -7.98 -31.17
N MET A 224 -5.45 -8.93 -31.22
CA MET A 224 -5.66 -10.32 -30.81
C MET A 224 -4.83 -10.66 -29.56
N LEU A 225 -5.50 -11.06 -28.49
CA LEU A 225 -4.84 -11.50 -27.25
C LEU A 225 -5.04 -13.00 -27.06
N LYS A 226 -3.94 -13.77 -27.07
CA LYS A 226 -3.94 -15.20 -26.78
C LYS A 226 -3.60 -15.45 -25.32
N LEU A 227 -4.53 -16.06 -24.58
CA LEU A 227 -4.32 -16.48 -23.20
C LEU A 227 -4.22 -18.01 -23.14
N SER A 228 -3.07 -18.54 -22.72
CA SER A 228 -2.81 -20.00 -22.79
C SER A 228 -3.22 -20.73 -21.51
N SER A 229 -3.28 -20.02 -20.39
CA SER A 229 -3.50 -20.58 -19.06
C SER A 229 -4.98 -20.78 -18.67
N PRO A 230 -5.92 -19.86 -18.96
CA PRO A 230 -7.33 -20.03 -18.67
C PRO A 230 -7.97 -21.06 -19.59
N ILE A 231 -8.65 -22.06 -19.04
CA ILE A 231 -9.31 -23.10 -19.83
C ILE A 231 -10.81 -22.76 -19.91
N PRO A 232 -11.37 -22.45 -21.10
CA PRO A 232 -12.78 -22.11 -21.22
C PRO A 232 -13.69 -23.33 -21.01
N SER A 233 -14.84 -23.07 -20.40
CA SER A 233 -16.03 -23.93 -20.39
C SER A 233 -17.18 -23.35 -21.24
N SER A 234 -18.33 -24.05 -21.30
CA SER A 234 -19.55 -23.55 -21.94
C SER A 234 -20.06 -22.24 -21.35
N ASP A 235 -19.76 -21.97 -20.08
CA ASP A 235 -20.27 -20.84 -19.32
C ASP A 235 -19.26 -19.68 -19.28
N THR A 236 -18.30 -19.70 -20.21
CA THR A 236 -17.22 -18.72 -20.22
C THR A 236 -17.71 -17.36 -20.69
N GLU A 237 -17.50 -16.35 -19.87
CA GLU A 237 -17.77 -14.96 -20.20
C GLU A 237 -16.47 -14.16 -20.16
N VAL A 238 -16.27 -13.32 -21.18
CA VAL A 238 -15.12 -12.43 -21.30
C VAL A 238 -15.62 -10.99 -21.39
N THR A 239 -15.14 -10.14 -20.50
CA THR A 239 -15.49 -8.70 -20.47
C THR A 239 -14.23 -7.86 -20.30
N LEU A 240 -14.15 -6.72 -20.98
CA LEU A 240 -13.07 -5.74 -20.80
C LEU A 240 -13.55 -4.68 -19.80
N LEU A 241 -12.82 -4.48 -18.70
CA LEU A 241 -13.19 -3.48 -17.71
C LEU A 241 -13.14 -2.06 -18.32
N GLY A 242 -14.15 -1.24 -18.01
CA GLY A 242 -14.30 0.10 -18.59
C GLY A 242 -14.88 0.14 -20.01
N PHE A 243 -15.22 -1.01 -20.60
CA PHE A 243 -15.83 -1.10 -21.93
C PHE A 243 -17.25 -1.65 -21.84
N SER A 244 -18.22 -0.95 -22.45
CA SER A 244 -19.63 -1.34 -22.45
C SER A 244 -20.04 -2.27 -23.60
N GLY A 245 -19.16 -2.50 -24.57
CA GLY A 245 -19.42 -3.40 -25.70
C GLY A 245 -19.10 -4.87 -25.41
N THR A 246 -19.40 -5.72 -26.38
CA THR A 246 -19.13 -7.16 -26.30
C THR A 246 -17.69 -7.47 -26.73
N VAL A 247 -16.98 -8.26 -25.92
CA VAL A 247 -15.68 -8.82 -26.29
C VAL A 247 -15.88 -10.19 -26.93
N LYS A 248 -15.39 -10.36 -28.17
CA LYS A 248 -15.46 -11.65 -28.86
C LYS A 248 -14.28 -12.51 -28.45
N TRP A 249 -14.53 -13.80 -28.26
CA TRP A 249 -13.49 -14.78 -27.94
C TRP A 249 -13.84 -16.15 -28.51
N GLU A 250 -12.81 -16.97 -28.71
CA GLU A 250 -12.95 -18.37 -29.11
C GLU A 250 -11.92 -19.25 -28.39
N LYS A 251 -12.16 -20.56 -28.40
CA LYS A 251 -11.19 -21.51 -27.87
C LYS A 251 -10.00 -21.59 -28.83
N SER A 252 -8.81 -21.34 -28.30
CA SER A 252 -7.56 -21.44 -29.08
C SER A 252 -7.35 -22.88 -29.59
N PRO A 253 -6.86 -23.08 -30.84
CA PRO A 253 -6.60 -24.40 -31.40
C PRO A 253 -5.63 -25.25 -30.58
N ASP A 254 -4.69 -24.61 -29.89
CA ASP A 254 -3.76 -25.29 -28.99
C ASP A 254 -4.41 -25.45 -27.60
N LYS A 255 -4.39 -24.35 -26.83
CA LYS A 255 -4.86 -24.28 -25.46
C LYS A 255 -5.28 -22.85 -25.13
N GLY A 256 -6.34 -22.76 -24.34
CA GLY A 256 -6.83 -21.53 -23.74
C GLY A 256 -7.78 -20.72 -24.61
N LEU A 257 -7.66 -19.40 -24.55
CA LEU A 257 -8.56 -18.42 -25.17
C LEU A 257 -7.83 -17.62 -26.24
N LEU A 258 -8.53 -17.35 -27.32
CA LEU A 258 -8.16 -16.32 -28.29
C LEU A 258 -9.21 -15.22 -28.24
N ILE A 259 -8.79 -13.99 -27.93
CA ILE A 259 -9.69 -12.88 -27.63
C ILE A 259 -9.47 -11.80 -28.68
N SER A 260 -10.54 -11.41 -29.37
CA SER A 260 -10.55 -10.26 -30.27
C SER A 260 -10.88 -9.02 -29.45
N LEU A 261 -9.85 -8.21 -29.21
CA LEU A 261 -10.01 -6.94 -28.54
C LEU A 261 -10.78 -5.98 -29.45
N PRO A 262 -11.63 -5.12 -28.89
CA PRO A 262 -12.35 -4.14 -29.68
C PRO A 262 -11.33 -3.17 -30.32
N SER A 263 -11.43 -2.92 -31.62
CA SER A 263 -10.62 -1.89 -32.30
C SER A 263 -11.06 -0.50 -31.83
N ILE A 264 -10.61 -0.13 -30.65
CA ILE A 264 -10.85 1.17 -30.03
C ILE A 264 -9.67 2.06 -30.41
N ALA A 265 -9.94 3.28 -30.91
CA ALA A 265 -8.89 4.27 -31.06
C ALA A 265 -8.25 4.52 -29.68
N PRO A 266 -6.92 4.46 -29.51
CA PRO A 266 -6.28 4.72 -28.21
C PRO A 266 -6.63 6.08 -27.59
N SER A 267 -7.14 7.02 -28.39
CA SER A 267 -7.68 8.33 -27.97
C SER A 267 -9.08 8.30 -27.36
N ALA A 268 -9.82 7.19 -27.45
CA ALA A 268 -11.14 7.00 -26.86
C ALA A 268 -11.11 6.29 -25.50
N LEU A 269 -9.93 5.86 -25.04
CA LEU A 269 -9.72 5.30 -23.70
C LEU A 269 -8.98 6.33 -22.83
N PRO A 270 -9.45 6.61 -21.61
CA PRO A 270 -8.85 7.65 -20.77
C PRO A 270 -7.41 7.35 -20.32
N MET A 271 -6.88 6.13 -20.51
CA MET A 271 -5.53 5.76 -20.09
C MET A 271 -4.86 4.68 -20.95
N GLN A 272 -3.55 4.85 -21.21
CA GLN A 272 -2.72 4.01 -22.10
C GLN A 272 -1.77 3.04 -21.37
N LEU A 273 -1.92 2.85 -20.06
CA LEU A 273 -0.89 2.19 -19.23
C LEU A 273 -1.23 0.77 -18.77
N GLY A 274 -2.42 0.27 -19.09
CA GLY A 274 -2.79 -1.13 -18.85
C GLY A 274 -4.29 -1.39 -18.87
N TRP A 275 -4.66 -2.61 -19.24
CA TRP A 275 -6.04 -3.03 -19.44
C TRP A 275 -6.30 -4.35 -18.73
N THR A 276 -7.56 -4.57 -18.38
CA THR A 276 -7.97 -5.75 -17.62
C THR A 276 -9.16 -6.43 -18.25
N LEU A 277 -9.02 -7.72 -18.57
CA LEU A 277 -10.13 -8.60 -18.91
C LEU A 277 -10.61 -9.32 -17.66
N ARG A 278 -11.92 -9.34 -17.44
CA ARG A 278 -12.58 -10.20 -16.45
C ARG A 278 -13.13 -11.44 -17.15
N LEU A 279 -12.67 -12.59 -16.70
CA LEU A 279 -13.01 -13.92 -17.18
C LEU A 279 -13.85 -14.64 -16.12
N LYS A 280 -15.02 -15.16 -16.49
CA LYS A 280 -15.81 -16.08 -15.64
C LYS A 280 -15.94 -17.42 -16.34
N GLY A 281 -16.26 -18.47 -15.58
CA GLY A 281 -16.43 -19.82 -16.14
C GLY A 281 -15.14 -20.44 -16.67
N VAL A 282 -13.97 -19.87 -16.34
CA VAL A 282 -12.66 -20.39 -16.74
C VAL A 282 -12.05 -21.22 -15.62
N LYS A 283 -11.53 -22.38 -16.00
CA LYS A 283 -10.78 -23.26 -15.12
C LYS A 283 -9.31 -23.08 -15.24
#